data_AF-A0AAD5NNM9-F1
#
_entry.id   AF-A0AAD5NNM9-F1
#
_cell.length_a   1.000
_cell.length_b   1.000
_cell.length_c   1.000
_cell.angle_alpha   90.00
_cell.angle_beta   90.00
_cell.angle_gamma   90.00
#
_symmetry.space_group_name_H-M   'P 1'
#
loop_
_entity.id
_entity.type
_entity.pdbx_description
1 polymer ?
#
loop_
_entity_poly.entity_id
_entity_poly.type
_entity_poly.pdbx_seq_one_letter_code
_entity_poly.pdbx_strand_id
1 'polypeptide(L)'
;MGSVEEEERSLLEQGLTQNESSKLYTGDGSVNINGKPVLKQNTGNWRACPFILGTECCERLAYYGIATNLVSYLTVKLHQGNVSAAKNVTTWSGTCYLTPLIGAVVADAYWGRYWTIAAFSTIYFTGMCTLTLSASVPVFKPAECVGSVCPSATPAQYGVFFLGLYLIALGTGGIKPCVSSFGADQFDDTDPKERVKKGSFFNWFYFSINIGGLISSSLIVWIQDNAGWGLGFGIPALFMGIAISLQALFFIDFKTRR
;
A
#
# COMPACT_ATOMS: atom_id res chain seq x y z
N MET A 1 -57.78 -26.62 -2.86
CA MET A 1 -57.79 -25.33 -3.59
C MET A 1 -57.01 -24.24 -2.84
N GLY A 2 -57.01 -24.21 -1.50
CA GLY A 2 -56.24 -23.20 -0.74
C GLY A 2 -54.70 -23.35 -0.72
N SER A 3 -54.14 -24.53 -0.97
CA SER A 3 -52.69 -24.76 -0.88
C SER A 3 -51.87 -24.13 -2.00
N VAL A 4 -52.45 -24.00 -3.21
CA VAL A 4 -51.76 -23.43 -4.38
C VAL A 4 -51.75 -21.90 -4.31
N GLU A 5 -52.84 -21.29 -3.84
CA GLU A 5 -52.92 -19.83 -3.64
C GLU A 5 -52.03 -19.33 -2.50
N GLU A 6 -51.83 -20.13 -1.44
CA GLU A 6 -50.86 -19.82 -0.37
C GLU A 6 -49.42 -19.89 -0.87
N GLU A 7 -49.10 -20.88 -1.70
CA GLU A 7 -47.77 -21.03 -2.31
C GLU A 7 -47.47 -19.87 -3.27
N GLU A 8 -48.42 -19.49 -4.13
CA GLU A 8 -48.30 -18.34 -5.03
C GLU A 8 -48.13 -17.02 -4.27
N ARG A 9 -48.88 -16.82 -3.18
CA ARG A 9 -48.76 -15.64 -2.32
C ARG A 9 -47.40 -15.58 -1.64
N SER A 10 -46.87 -16.72 -1.18
CA SER A 10 -45.55 -16.79 -0.57
C SER A 10 -44.42 -16.47 -1.56
N LEU A 11 -44.53 -16.93 -2.81
CA LEU A 11 -43.56 -16.65 -3.87
C LEU A 11 -43.60 -15.17 -4.29
N LEU A 12 -44.79 -14.56 -4.30
CA LEU A 12 -44.95 -13.13 -4.56
C LEU A 12 -44.38 -12.28 -3.42
N GLU A 13 -44.63 -12.65 -2.17
CA GLU A 13 -44.03 -11.97 -0.99
C GLU A 13 -42.51 -12.12 -0.96
N GLN A 14 -41.98 -13.32 -1.27
CA GLN A 14 -40.54 -13.55 -1.43
C GLN A 14 -39.96 -12.72 -2.58
N GLY A 15 -40.65 -12.66 -3.73
CA GLY A 15 -40.22 -11.83 -4.86
C GLY A 15 -40.20 -10.33 -4.54
N LEU A 16 -41.21 -9.84 -3.82
CA LEU A 16 -41.31 -8.44 -3.38
C LEU A 16 -40.22 -8.08 -2.37
N THR A 17 -40.01 -8.90 -1.34
CA THR A 17 -38.96 -8.69 -0.33
C THR A 17 -37.56 -8.79 -0.94
N GLN A 18 -37.34 -9.69 -1.89
CA GLN A 18 -36.08 -9.79 -2.62
C GLN A 18 -35.83 -8.54 -3.51
N ASN A 19 -36.88 -7.99 -4.13
CA ASN A 19 -36.79 -6.75 -4.91
C ASN A 19 -36.53 -5.51 -4.04
N GLU A 20 -37.14 -5.44 -2.84
CA GLU A 20 -36.88 -4.37 -1.87
C GLU A 20 -35.47 -4.46 -1.27
N SER A 21 -35.01 -5.67 -0.93
CA SER A 21 -33.64 -5.89 -0.45
C SER A 21 -32.59 -5.52 -1.51
N SER A 22 -32.84 -5.82 -2.79
CA SER A 22 -31.98 -5.45 -3.92
C SER A 22 -31.92 -3.92 -4.19
N LYS A 23 -32.97 -3.19 -3.79
CA LYS A 23 -32.96 -1.71 -3.83
C LYS A 23 -32.18 -1.11 -2.66
N LEU A 24 -32.21 -1.74 -1.49
CA LEU A 24 -31.63 -1.19 -0.26
C LEU A 24 -30.15 -1.55 -0.07
N TYR A 25 -29.75 -2.77 -0.40
CA TYR A 25 -28.42 -3.33 -0.17
C TYR A 25 -27.62 -3.49 -1.47
N THR A 26 -26.28 -3.53 -1.38
CA THR A 26 -25.43 -3.74 -2.54
C THR A 26 -25.62 -5.14 -3.12
N GLY A 27 -25.63 -5.25 -4.46
CA GLY A 27 -25.90 -6.52 -5.16
C GLY A 27 -24.68 -7.43 -5.30
N ASP A 28 -23.53 -6.97 -4.81
CA ASP A 28 -22.21 -7.56 -5.00
C ASP A 28 -21.77 -8.48 -3.84
N GLY A 29 -22.64 -8.73 -2.86
CA GLY A 29 -22.33 -9.52 -1.67
C GLY A 29 -21.38 -8.84 -0.67
N SER A 30 -21.16 -7.53 -0.79
CA SER A 30 -20.32 -6.79 0.14
C SER A 30 -20.91 -6.72 1.55
N VAL A 31 -20.06 -6.92 2.54
CA VAL A 31 -20.39 -6.80 3.97
C VAL A 31 -19.63 -5.63 4.62
N ASN A 32 -20.13 -5.15 5.76
CA ASN A 32 -19.40 -4.22 6.61
C ASN A 32 -18.46 -4.96 7.56
N ILE A 33 -17.70 -4.23 8.38
CA ILE A 33 -16.76 -4.79 9.37
C ILE A 33 -17.44 -5.76 10.37
N ASN A 34 -18.75 -5.60 10.58
CA ASN A 34 -19.56 -6.45 11.46
C ASN A 34 -20.21 -7.64 10.72
N GLY A 35 -19.84 -7.89 9.46
CA GLY A 35 -20.38 -8.99 8.64
C GLY A 35 -21.82 -8.78 8.14
N LYS A 36 -22.39 -7.58 8.27
CA LYS A 36 -23.75 -7.27 7.81
C LYS A 36 -23.74 -6.74 6.37
N PRO A 37 -24.77 -7.02 5.55
CA PRO A 37 -24.88 -6.48 4.19
C PRO A 37 -24.84 -4.95 4.18
N VAL A 38 -24.16 -4.38 3.18
CA VAL A 38 -23.95 -2.93 3.06
C VAL A 38 -25.14 -2.28 2.36
N LEU A 39 -25.67 -1.20 2.95
CA LEU A 39 -26.67 -0.36 2.30
C LEU A 39 -26.05 0.40 1.12
N LYS A 40 -26.74 0.50 -0.02
CA LYS A 40 -26.25 1.22 -1.21
C LYS A 40 -25.85 2.68 -0.92
N GLN A 41 -26.52 3.32 0.04
CA GLN A 41 -26.24 4.71 0.44
C GLN A 41 -24.97 4.86 1.30
N ASN A 42 -24.50 3.78 1.93
CA ASN A 42 -23.34 3.76 2.83
C ASN A 42 -22.12 3.07 2.19
N THR A 43 -22.06 2.98 0.86
CA THR A 43 -20.84 2.56 0.17
C THR A 43 -19.72 3.59 0.36
N GLY A 44 -18.47 3.13 0.42
CA GLY A 44 -17.31 4.02 0.55
C GLY A 44 -17.18 4.98 -0.64
N ASN A 45 -17.48 4.51 -1.85
CA ASN A 45 -17.54 5.29 -3.10
C ASN A 45 -16.36 6.30 -3.18
N TRP A 46 -16.62 7.50 -3.69
CA TRP A 46 -15.61 8.58 -3.74
C TRP A 46 -15.20 9.16 -2.38
N ARG A 47 -15.85 8.80 -1.26
CA ARG A 47 -15.44 9.26 0.07
C ARG A 47 -14.17 8.55 0.54
N ALA A 48 -14.05 7.25 0.24
CA ALA A 48 -12.88 6.45 0.57
C ALA A 48 -11.70 6.64 -0.40
N CYS A 49 -12.00 6.98 -1.66
CA CYS A 49 -11.00 7.03 -2.73
C CYS A 49 -9.80 7.95 -2.45
N PRO A 50 -9.95 9.19 -1.96
CA PRO A 50 -8.80 10.06 -1.68
C PRO A 50 -7.78 9.46 -0.71
N PHE A 51 -8.24 8.71 0.30
CA PHE A 51 -7.36 8.06 1.28
C PHE A 51 -6.59 6.89 0.66
N ILE A 52 -7.25 6.09 -0.18
CA ILE A 52 -6.62 4.98 -0.90
C ILE A 52 -5.60 5.52 -1.91
N LEU A 53 -5.99 6.52 -2.70
CA LEU A 53 -5.12 7.17 -3.69
C LEU A 53 -3.93 7.87 -3.03
N GLY A 54 -4.16 8.56 -1.92
CA GLY A 54 -3.10 9.21 -1.14
C GLY A 54 -2.11 8.21 -0.57
N THR A 55 -2.59 7.08 -0.04
CA THR A 55 -1.74 6.01 0.48
C THR A 55 -0.91 5.38 -0.64
N GLU A 56 -1.52 5.07 -1.79
CA GLU A 56 -0.77 4.55 -2.95
C GLU A 56 0.28 5.55 -3.44
N CYS A 57 -0.07 6.83 -3.53
CA CYS A 57 0.87 7.89 -3.90
C CYS A 57 2.06 7.96 -2.94
N CYS A 58 1.82 7.89 -1.62
CA CYS A 58 2.88 7.90 -0.60
C CYS A 58 3.76 6.65 -0.66
N GLU A 59 3.18 5.46 -0.84
CA GLU A 59 3.94 4.23 -1.00
C GLU A 59 4.79 4.28 -2.27
N ARG A 60 4.25 4.78 -3.39
CA ARG A 60 5.02 4.99 -4.62
C ARG A 60 6.16 5.97 -4.45
N LEU A 61 5.89 7.09 -3.77
CA LEU A 61 6.89 8.10 -3.49
C LEU A 61 8.04 7.53 -2.64
N ALA A 62 7.74 6.71 -1.63
CA ALA A 62 8.73 6.03 -0.82
C ALA A 62 9.49 4.93 -1.59
N TYR A 63 8.78 4.06 -2.31
CA TYR A 63 9.37 2.96 -3.06
C TYR A 63 10.34 3.46 -4.12
N TYR A 64 9.90 4.38 -4.98
CA TYR A 64 10.76 4.95 -6.01
C TYR A 64 11.88 5.79 -5.40
N GLY A 65 11.66 6.42 -4.24
CA GLY A 65 12.64 7.31 -3.61
C GLY A 65 13.84 6.52 -3.15
N ILE A 66 13.59 5.29 -2.68
CA ILE A 66 14.65 4.33 -2.38
C ILE A 66 15.20 3.74 -3.68
N ALA A 67 14.34 3.14 -4.51
CA ALA A 67 14.77 2.31 -5.63
C ALA A 67 15.66 3.05 -6.65
N THR A 68 15.34 4.30 -6.95
CA THR A 68 16.02 5.09 -8.00
C THR A 68 17.45 5.44 -7.63
N ASN A 69 17.73 5.73 -6.36
CA ASN A 69 19.04 6.18 -5.91
C ASN A 69 19.76 5.17 -5.00
N LEU A 70 19.20 3.96 -4.82
CA LEU A 70 19.74 2.95 -3.91
C LEU A 70 21.17 2.53 -4.25
N VAL A 71 21.50 2.42 -5.55
CA VAL A 71 22.87 2.07 -5.98
C VAL A 71 23.86 3.12 -5.50
N SER A 72 23.52 4.41 -5.62
CA SER A 72 24.34 5.53 -5.16
C SER A 72 24.53 5.47 -3.64
N TYR A 73 23.49 5.16 -2.88
CA TYR A 73 23.63 4.97 -1.43
C TYR A 73 24.60 3.85 -1.07
N LEU A 74 24.43 2.68 -1.71
CA LEU A 74 25.27 1.51 -1.45
C LEU A 74 26.75 1.77 -1.78
N THR A 75 27.04 2.50 -2.88
CA THR A 75 28.41 2.78 -3.31
C THR A 75 29.03 3.94 -2.54
N VAL A 76 28.32 5.06 -2.39
CA VAL A 76 28.85 6.30 -1.80
C VAL A 76 28.81 6.28 -0.28
N LYS A 77 27.78 5.70 0.33
CA LYS A 77 27.62 5.71 1.81
C LYS A 77 28.02 4.41 2.47
N LEU A 78 27.70 3.26 1.86
CA LEU A 78 28.10 1.95 2.42
C LEU A 78 29.42 1.42 1.84
N HIS A 79 30.06 2.18 0.95
CA HIS A 79 31.36 1.86 0.34
C HIS A 79 31.39 0.48 -0.33
N GLN A 80 30.27 0.06 -0.93
CA GLN A 80 30.21 -1.17 -1.71
C GLN A 80 30.81 -0.97 -3.11
N GLY A 81 31.43 -2.02 -3.66
CA GLY A 81 31.78 -2.02 -5.08
C GLY A 81 30.54 -2.02 -5.97
N ASN A 82 30.62 -1.33 -7.12
CA ASN A 82 29.49 -1.13 -8.05
C ASN A 82 28.77 -2.44 -8.44
N VAL A 83 29.52 -3.53 -8.67
CA VAL A 83 28.96 -4.84 -9.03
C VAL A 83 28.13 -5.42 -7.88
N SER A 84 28.63 -5.32 -6.64
CA SER A 84 27.92 -5.79 -5.45
C SER A 84 26.66 -4.95 -5.17
N ALA A 85 26.79 -3.62 -5.27
CA ALA A 85 25.67 -2.70 -5.12
C ALA A 85 24.56 -3.01 -6.13
N ALA A 86 24.87 -3.11 -7.42
CA ALA A 86 23.90 -3.44 -8.46
C ALA A 86 23.21 -4.80 -8.25
N LYS A 87 23.97 -5.82 -7.80
CA LYS A 87 23.41 -7.13 -7.44
C LYS A 87 22.42 -7.02 -6.28
N ASN A 88 22.77 -6.27 -5.23
CA ASN A 88 21.89 -6.10 -4.07
C ASN A 88 20.61 -5.35 -4.44
N VAL A 89 20.71 -4.28 -5.24
CA VAL A 89 19.53 -3.52 -5.70
C VAL A 89 18.61 -4.37 -6.57
N THR A 90 19.14 -5.15 -7.51
CA THR A 90 18.32 -6.03 -8.36
C THR A 90 17.70 -7.18 -7.57
N THR A 91 18.44 -7.75 -6.60
CA THR A 91 17.90 -8.77 -5.68
C THR A 91 16.76 -8.22 -4.83
N TRP A 92 16.94 -7.04 -4.25
CA TRP A 92 15.90 -6.36 -3.48
C TRP A 92 14.68 -6.04 -4.36
N SER A 93 14.89 -5.48 -5.55
CA SER A 93 13.81 -5.19 -6.50
C SER A 93 13.04 -6.46 -6.89
N GLY A 94 13.74 -7.56 -7.19
CA GLY A 94 13.13 -8.86 -7.47
C GLY A 94 12.31 -9.37 -6.29
N THR A 95 12.81 -9.19 -5.06
CA THR A 95 12.08 -9.54 -3.84
C THR A 95 10.78 -8.74 -3.72
N CYS A 96 10.82 -7.43 -3.97
CA CYS A 96 9.63 -6.57 -3.97
C CYS A 96 8.56 -6.96 -5.02
N TYR A 97 8.93 -7.71 -6.06
CA TYR A 97 7.99 -8.26 -7.05
C TYR A 97 7.56 -9.70 -6.76
N LEU A 98 8.31 -10.42 -5.93
CA LEU A 98 7.96 -11.78 -5.49
C LEU A 98 7.04 -11.77 -4.26
N THR A 99 7.29 -10.90 -3.29
CA THR A 99 6.50 -10.79 -2.05
C THR A 99 5.00 -10.50 -2.30
N PRO A 100 4.57 -9.79 -3.37
CA PRO A 100 3.16 -9.66 -3.73
C PRO A 100 2.42 -10.98 -3.91
N LEU A 101 3.07 -12.03 -4.40
CA LEU A 101 2.43 -13.34 -4.56
C LEU A 101 2.00 -13.91 -3.20
N ILE A 102 2.86 -13.74 -2.19
CA ILE A 102 2.59 -14.19 -0.83
C ILE A 102 1.50 -13.31 -0.20
N GLY A 103 1.61 -12.00 -0.35
CA GLY A 103 0.63 -11.04 0.17
C GLY A 103 -0.78 -11.25 -0.38
N ALA A 104 -0.90 -11.55 -1.68
CA ALA A 104 -2.17 -11.86 -2.32
C ALA A 104 -2.83 -13.12 -1.73
N VAL A 105 -2.05 -14.21 -1.56
CA VAL A 105 -2.57 -15.44 -0.94
C VAL A 105 -3.03 -15.19 0.50
N VAL A 106 -2.27 -14.41 1.28
CA VAL A 106 -2.67 -14.07 2.66
C VAL A 106 -3.97 -13.27 2.69
N ALA A 107 -4.11 -12.29 1.80
CA ALA A 107 -5.32 -11.47 1.69
C ALA A 107 -6.54 -12.30 1.29
N ASP A 108 -6.44 -13.10 0.23
CA ASP A 108 -7.58 -13.80 -0.34
C ASP A 108 -7.98 -15.05 0.47
N ALA A 109 -7.04 -15.70 1.18
CA ALA A 109 -7.32 -16.95 1.89
C ALA A 109 -7.57 -16.80 3.40
N TYR A 110 -7.00 -15.78 4.07
CA TYR A 110 -6.99 -15.75 5.54
C TYR A 110 -7.50 -14.44 6.15
N TRP A 111 -6.90 -13.30 5.80
CA TRP A 111 -7.07 -12.06 6.56
C TRP A 111 -8.08 -11.09 5.95
N GLY A 112 -8.36 -11.23 4.66
CA GLY A 112 -9.08 -10.23 3.87
C GLY A 112 -8.20 -9.04 3.50
N ARG A 113 -8.62 -8.33 2.45
CA ARG A 113 -7.80 -7.28 1.81
C ARG A 113 -7.41 -6.14 2.74
N TYR A 114 -8.35 -5.67 3.56
CA TYR A 114 -8.11 -4.54 4.48
C TYR A 114 -7.06 -4.86 5.53
N TRP A 115 -7.19 -5.98 6.24
CA TRP A 115 -6.27 -6.36 7.31
C TRP A 115 -4.87 -6.65 6.76
N THR A 116 -4.78 -7.25 5.58
CA THR A 116 -3.49 -7.40 4.89
C THR A 116 -2.86 -6.06 4.56
N ILE A 117 -3.60 -5.11 3.97
CA ILE A 117 -3.06 -3.77 3.68
C ILE A 117 -2.60 -3.08 4.98
N ALA A 118 -3.42 -3.10 6.03
CA ALA A 118 -3.11 -2.44 7.29
C ALA A 118 -1.83 -3.02 7.94
N ALA A 119 -1.77 -4.34 8.11
CA ALA A 119 -0.63 -5.01 8.74
C ALA A 119 0.66 -4.80 7.94
N PHE A 120 0.61 -4.98 6.61
CA PHE A 120 1.79 -4.83 5.77
C PHE A 120 2.21 -3.37 5.59
N SER A 121 1.29 -2.41 5.69
CA SER A 121 1.63 -0.97 5.73
C SER A 121 2.37 -0.60 7.01
N THR A 122 2.02 -1.19 8.16
CA THR A 122 2.79 -1.02 9.40
C THR A 122 4.20 -1.59 9.26
N ILE A 123 4.35 -2.80 8.70
CA ILE A 123 5.66 -3.42 8.42
C ILE A 123 6.49 -2.53 7.48
N TYR A 124 5.87 -2.02 6.41
CA TYR A 124 6.50 -1.09 5.48
C TYR A 124 7.02 0.17 6.20
N PHE A 125 6.17 0.79 7.03
CA PHE A 125 6.54 1.97 7.80
C PHE A 125 7.67 1.70 8.80
N THR A 126 7.65 0.56 9.51
CA THR A 126 8.75 0.15 10.38
C THR A 126 10.06 -0.02 9.58
N GLY A 127 9.98 -0.62 8.39
CA GLY A 127 11.12 -0.73 7.48
C GLY A 127 11.67 0.63 7.06
N MET A 128 10.79 1.58 6.71
CA MET A 128 11.15 2.97 6.39
C MET A 128 11.81 3.67 7.57
N CYS A 129 11.25 3.57 8.78
CA CYS A 129 11.86 4.14 9.99
C CYS A 129 13.25 3.53 10.25
N THR A 130 13.39 2.22 10.12
CA THR A 130 14.68 1.53 10.28
C THR A 130 15.71 2.03 9.27
N LEU A 131 15.30 2.18 8.01
CA LEU A 131 16.14 2.71 6.94
C LEU A 131 16.56 4.17 7.21
N THR A 132 15.60 5.03 7.59
CA THR A 132 15.88 6.43 7.95
C THR A 132 16.82 6.52 9.15
N LEU A 133 16.64 5.70 10.18
CA LEU A 133 17.52 5.64 11.35
C LEU A 133 18.93 5.20 10.96
N SER A 134 19.06 4.21 10.07
CA SER A 134 20.36 3.74 9.57
C SER A 134 21.12 4.85 8.84
N ALA A 135 20.42 5.74 8.15
CA ALA A 135 21.02 6.86 7.41
C ALA A 135 21.23 8.13 8.26
N SER A 136 20.48 8.30 9.35
CA SER A 136 20.48 9.55 10.13
C SER A 136 21.33 9.47 11.40
N VAL A 137 21.41 8.31 12.04
CA VAL A 137 22.08 8.17 13.35
C VAL A 137 23.58 7.92 13.16
N PRO A 138 24.47 8.72 13.78
CA PRO A 138 25.92 8.58 13.62
C PRO A 138 26.50 7.20 13.97
N VAL A 139 25.85 6.47 14.89
CA VAL A 139 26.25 5.13 15.31
C VAL A 139 25.98 4.08 14.22
N PHE A 140 24.90 4.26 13.44
CA PHE A 140 24.48 3.32 12.41
C PHE A 140 25.03 3.64 11.01
N LYS A 141 25.67 4.81 10.83
CA LYS A 141 26.37 5.16 9.60
C LYS A 141 27.88 4.81 9.69
N PRO A 142 28.50 4.28 8.63
CA PRO A 142 29.95 4.20 8.55
C PRO A 142 30.57 5.60 8.69
N ALA A 143 31.80 5.65 9.21
CA ALA A 143 32.54 6.90 9.32
C ALA A 143 32.78 7.50 7.93
N GLU A 144 32.77 8.83 7.86
CA GLU A 144 33.02 9.55 6.62
C GLU A 144 34.44 9.26 6.12
N CYS A 145 34.61 9.20 4.80
CA CYS A 145 35.93 8.96 4.20
C CYS A 145 36.91 10.07 4.61
N VAL A 146 38.10 9.68 5.04
CA VAL A 146 39.20 10.61 5.30
C VAL A 146 40.17 10.51 4.13
N GLY A 147 40.05 11.42 3.16
CA GLY A 147 40.84 11.37 1.93
C GLY A 147 40.42 10.20 1.02
N SER A 148 41.38 9.36 0.62
CA SER A 148 41.14 8.18 -0.22
C SER A 148 40.78 6.91 0.55
N VAL A 149 40.80 6.96 1.89
CA VAL A 149 40.51 5.79 2.74
C VAL A 149 39.09 5.92 3.29
N CYS A 150 38.22 5.06 2.79
CA CYS A 150 36.84 4.92 3.25
C CYS A 150 36.72 3.62 4.06
N PRO A 151 36.52 3.67 5.39
CA PRO A 151 36.29 2.46 6.16
C PRO A 151 34.98 1.81 5.69
N SER A 152 35.02 0.51 5.41
CA SER A 152 33.81 -0.25 5.06
C SER A 152 32.84 -0.27 6.24
N ALA A 153 31.54 -0.31 5.94
CA ALA A 153 30.51 -0.41 6.97
C ALA A 153 30.70 -1.67 7.83
N THR A 154 30.46 -1.55 9.13
CA THR A 154 30.51 -2.72 10.01
C THR A 154 29.36 -3.68 9.67
N PRO A 155 29.50 -4.99 9.95
CA PRO A 155 28.43 -5.95 9.71
C PRO A 155 27.09 -5.57 10.36
N ALA A 156 27.13 -4.91 11.53
CA ALA A 156 25.95 -4.43 12.22
C ALA A 156 25.25 -3.28 11.45
N GLN A 157 26.01 -2.30 10.94
CA GLN A 157 25.47 -1.20 10.14
C GLN A 157 24.85 -1.72 8.84
N TYR A 158 25.51 -2.67 8.20
CA TYR A 158 25.01 -3.37 7.03
C TYR A 158 23.71 -4.13 7.34
N GLY A 159 23.69 -4.86 8.46
CA GLY A 159 22.54 -5.63 8.91
C GLY A 159 21.30 -4.76 9.15
N VAL A 160 21.45 -3.62 9.84
CA VAL A 160 20.33 -2.70 10.11
C VAL A 160 19.78 -2.11 8.81
N PHE A 161 20.64 -1.71 7.88
CA PHE A 161 20.21 -1.18 6.58
C PHE A 161 19.43 -2.21 5.76
N PHE A 162 19.97 -3.43 5.61
CA PHE A 162 19.30 -4.48 4.84
C PHE A 162 18.04 -5.00 5.53
N LEU A 163 18.00 -5.02 6.86
CA LEU A 163 16.78 -5.30 7.60
C LEU A 163 15.68 -4.31 7.23
N GLY A 164 15.99 -3.00 7.21
CA GLY A 164 15.07 -1.96 6.75
C GLY A 164 14.59 -2.20 5.31
N LEU A 165 15.51 -2.45 4.38
CA LEU A 165 15.18 -2.72 2.97
C LEU A 165 14.27 -3.94 2.79
N TYR A 166 14.55 -5.05 3.47
CA TYR A 166 13.74 -6.26 3.33
C TYR A 166 12.42 -6.19 4.08
N LEU A 167 12.31 -5.40 5.15
CA LEU A 167 11.02 -5.05 5.75
C LEU A 167 10.15 -4.24 4.78
N ILE A 168 10.75 -3.29 4.06
CA ILE A 168 10.07 -2.53 3.00
C ILE A 168 9.61 -3.47 1.89
N ALA A 169 10.49 -4.37 1.44
CA ALA A 169 10.14 -5.36 0.40
C ALA A 169 9.00 -6.28 0.83
N LEU A 170 8.99 -6.72 2.10
CA LEU A 170 7.89 -7.49 2.67
C LEU A 170 6.60 -6.68 2.70
N GLY A 171 6.64 -5.46 3.25
CA GLY A 171 5.50 -4.55 3.34
C GLY A 171 4.86 -4.23 1.99
N THR A 172 5.68 -3.93 0.98
CA THR A 172 5.23 -3.75 -0.41
C THR A 172 4.45 -4.96 -0.94
N GLY A 173 4.82 -6.17 -0.50
CA GLY A 173 4.15 -7.41 -0.88
C GLY A 173 2.69 -7.51 -0.45
N GLY A 174 2.31 -6.97 0.71
CA GLY A 174 0.89 -6.97 1.10
C GLY A 174 0.09 -5.81 0.50
N ILE A 175 0.74 -4.67 0.28
CA ILE A 175 0.07 -3.44 -0.18
C ILE A 175 -0.29 -3.53 -1.66
N LYS A 176 0.72 -3.78 -2.52
CA LYS A 176 0.60 -3.74 -3.99
C LYS A 176 -0.55 -4.59 -4.57
N PRO A 177 -0.69 -5.88 -4.22
CA PRO A 177 -1.73 -6.72 -4.83
C PRO A 177 -3.14 -6.38 -4.31
N CYS A 178 -3.25 -5.77 -3.13
CA CYS A 178 -4.52 -5.61 -2.44
C CYS A 178 -5.13 -4.22 -2.65
N VAL A 179 -4.33 -3.16 -2.73
CA VAL A 179 -4.80 -1.76 -2.66
C VAL A 179 -5.71 -1.36 -3.83
N SER A 180 -5.39 -1.77 -5.06
CA SER A 180 -6.19 -1.47 -6.24
C SER A 180 -7.53 -2.20 -6.22
N SER A 181 -7.50 -3.48 -5.86
CA SER A 181 -8.68 -4.33 -5.65
C SER A 181 -9.56 -3.80 -4.53
N PHE A 182 -8.95 -3.36 -3.43
CA PHE A 182 -9.66 -2.77 -2.29
C PHE A 182 -10.31 -1.42 -2.61
N GLY A 183 -9.66 -0.60 -3.44
CA GLY A 183 -10.26 0.63 -3.97
C GLY A 183 -11.40 0.35 -4.94
N ALA A 184 -11.26 -0.67 -5.77
CA ALA A 184 -12.32 -1.16 -6.65
C ALA A 184 -13.54 -1.67 -5.86
N ASP A 185 -13.34 -2.32 -4.71
CA ASP A 185 -14.41 -2.81 -3.83
C ASP A 185 -15.24 -1.68 -3.18
N GLN A 186 -14.81 -0.42 -3.29
CA GLN A 186 -15.58 0.73 -2.80
C GLN A 186 -16.79 1.06 -3.67
N PHE A 187 -16.88 0.47 -4.86
CA PHE A 187 -17.95 0.66 -5.83
C PHE A 187 -18.74 -0.65 -6.03
N ASP A 188 -20.06 -0.57 -6.11
CA ASP A 188 -20.95 -1.69 -6.44
C ASP A 188 -20.97 -1.92 -7.95
N ASP A 189 -20.48 -3.08 -8.39
CA ASP A 189 -20.43 -3.46 -9.81
C ASP A 189 -21.82 -3.71 -10.42
N THR A 190 -22.84 -3.93 -9.59
CA THR A 190 -24.23 -4.15 -10.04
C THR A 190 -24.96 -2.84 -10.34
N ASP A 191 -24.46 -1.70 -9.86
CA ASP A 191 -25.02 -0.38 -10.19
C ASP A 191 -24.30 0.23 -11.41
N PRO A 192 -25.00 0.45 -12.54
CA PRO A 192 -24.41 1.05 -13.73
C PRO A 192 -23.73 2.40 -13.49
N LYS A 193 -24.22 3.22 -12.54
CA LYS A 193 -23.66 4.53 -12.21
C LYS A 193 -22.36 4.39 -11.42
N GLU A 194 -22.31 3.45 -10.47
CA GLU A 194 -21.07 3.21 -9.70
C GLU A 194 -20.00 2.53 -10.55
N ARG A 195 -20.39 1.67 -11.51
CA ARG A 195 -19.44 1.05 -12.45
C ARG A 195 -18.67 2.07 -13.29
N VAL A 196 -19.32 3.14 -13.75
CA VAL A 196 -18.63 4.24 -14.47
C VAL A 196 -17.67 4.97 -13.53
N LYS A 197 -18.08 5.25 -12.30
CA LYS A 197 -17.23 5.89 -11.27
C LYS A 197 -16.01 5.05 -10.93
N LYS A 198 -16.15 3.72 -10.86
CA LYS A 198 -15.04 2.76 -10.68
C LYS A 198 -14.00 2.87 -11.80
N GLY A 199 -14.44 3.04 -13.05
CA GLY A 199 -13.53 3.31 -14.17
C GLY A 199 -12.72 4.60 -13.98
N SER A 200 -13.38 5.69 -13.57
CA SER A 200 -12.69 6.95 -13.23
C SER A 200 -11.73 6.79 -12.04
N PHE A 201 -12.06 5.96 -11.05
CA PHE A 201 -11.14 5.65 -9.94
C PHE A 201 -9.83 5.05 -10.44
N PHE A 202 -9.86 4.07 -11.35
CA PHE A 202 -8.63 3.50 -11.89
C PHE A 202 -7.78 4.53 -12.65
N ASN A 203 -8.39 5.45 -13.38
CA ASN A 203 -7.66 6.55 -14.03
C ASN A 203 -6.91 7.41 -13.00
N TRP A 204 -7.58 7.80 -11.92
CA TRP A 204 -6.96 8.55 -10.83
C TRP A 204 -5.92 7.74 -10.07
N PHE A 205 -6.13 6.43 -9.92
CA PHE A 205 -5.18 5.51 -9.29
C PHE A 205 -3.86 5.46 -10.06
N TYR A 206 -3.90 5.21 -11.37
CA TYR A 206 -2.68 5.21 -12.18
C TYR A 206 -2.04 6.60 -12.29
N PHE A 207 -2.85 7.67 -12.33
CA PHE A 207 -2.32 9.03 -12.30
C PHE A 207 -1.55 9.31 -11.00
N SER A 208 -2.10 8.90 -9.84
CA SER A 208 -1.44 9.06 -8.54
C SER A 208 -0.12 8.30 -8.46
N ILE A 209 -0.05 7.09 -9.03
CA ILE A 209 1.18 6.30 -9.10
C ILE A 209 2.28 7.06 -9.87
N ASN A 210 1.93 7.61 -11.03
CA ASN A 210 2.88 8.32 -11.87
C ASN A 210 3.35 9.63 -11.22
N ILE A 211 2.46 10.38 -10.56
CA ILE A 211 2.86 11.57 -9.79
C ILE A 211 3.81 11.21 -8.66
N GLY A 212 3.49 10.19 -7.87
CA GLY A 212 4.35 9.73 -6.78
C GLY A 212 5.74 9.34 -7.28
N GLY A 213 5.80 8.59 -8.39
CA GLY A 213 7.05 8.22 -9.06
C GLY A 213 7.83 9.42 -9.61
N LEU A 214 7.15 10.39 -10.22
CA LEU A 214 7.77 11.62 -10.75
C LEU A 214 8.40 12.45 -9.64
N ILE A 215 7.65 12.76 -8.59
CA ILE A 215 8.12 13.57 -7.45
C ILE A 215 9.27 12.86 -6.76
N SER A 216 9.16 11.55 -6.58
CA SER A 216 10.21 10.73 -6.02
C SER A 216 11.50 10.82 -6.83
N SER A 217 11.43 10.51 -8.12
CA SER A 217 12.63 10.38 -8.98
C SER A 217 13.29 11.72 -9.29
N SER A 218 12.63 12.84 -8.95
CA SER A 218 13.15 14.19 -9.13
C SER A 218 13.48 14.84 -7.78
N LEU A 219 12.46 15.20 -7.01
CA LEU A 219 12.57 15.98 -5.78
C LEU A 219 13.24 15.19 -4.65
N ILE A 220 12.83 13.93 -4.42
CA ILE A 220 13.42 13.12 -3.35
C ILE A 220 14.88 12.76 -3.66
N VAL A 221 15.19 12.38 -4.91
CA VAL A 221 16.57 12.14 -5.35
C VAL A 221 17.43 13.40 -5.16
N TRP A 222 16.92 14.57 -5.56
CA TRP A 222 17.61 15.83 -5.34
C TRP A 222 17.88 16.11 -3.85
N ILE A 223 16.92 15.84 -2.97
CA ILE A 223 17.09 15.97 -1.51
C ILE A 223 18.17 15.00 -1.00
N GLN A 224 18.16 13.75 -1.45
CA GLN A 224 19.14 12.73 -1.03
C GLN A 224 20.57 13.15 -1.36
N ASP A 225 20.78 13.68 -2.57
CA ASP A 225 22.11 14.03 -3.07
C ASP A 225 22.61 15.37 -2.51
N ASN A 226 21.72 16.34 -2.25
CA ASN A 226 22.11 17.71 -1.86
C ASN A 226 21.89 18.04 -0.37
N ALA A 227 20.80 17.56 0.22
CA ALA A 227 20.43 17.84 1.61
C ALA A 227 20.69 16.66 2.56
N GLY A 228 20.90 15.47 2.01
CA GLY A 228 21.34 14.28 2.71
C GLY A 228 20.30 13.16 2.79
N TRP A 229 20.81 11.95 2.93
CA TRP A 229 20.05 10.70 2.89
C TRP A 229 19.07 10.52 4.04
N GLY A 230 19.37 11.06 5.22
CA GLY A 230 18.46 11.04 6.37
C GLY A 230 17.13 11.74 6.05
N LEU A 231 17.19 12.95 5.46
CA LEU A 231 16.00 13.67 5.01
C LEU A 231 15.35 12.98 3.80
N GLY A 232 16.18 12.50 2.87
CA GLY A 232 15.72 11.80 1.67
C GLY A 232 14.90 10.55 1.94
N PHE A 233 15.20 9.79 3.00
CA PHE A 233 14.38 8.66 3.45
C PHE A 233 13.31 9.07 4.47
N GLY A 234 13.60 10.06 5.31
CA GLY A 234 12.70 10.53 6.37
C GLY A 234 11.44 11.24 5.86
N ILE A 235 11.54 12.04 4.80
CA ILE A 235 10.37 12.74 4.23
C ILE A 235 9.34 11.74 3.69
N PRO A 236 9.70 10.77 2.82
CA PRO A 236 8.78 9.71 2.42
C PRO A 236 8.22 8.90 3.60
N ALA A 237 9.04 8.60 4.61
CA ALA A 237 8.59 7.89 5.80
C ALA A 237 7.50 8.67 6.55
N LEU A 238 7.68 9.99 6.74
CA LEU A 238 6.69 10.86 7.37
C LEU A 238 5.35 10.83 6.62
N PHE A 239 5.38 11.02 5.29
CA PHE A 239 4.17 10.99 4.47
C PHE A 239 3.46 9.64 4.54
N MET A 240 4.22 8.54 4.53
CA MET A 240 3.65 7.20 4.71
C MET A 240 2.98 7.04 6.09
N GLY A 241 3.62 7.53 7.16
CA GLY A 241 3.04 7.49 8.51
C GLY A 241 1.74 8.29 8.64
N ILE A 242 1.69 9.47 8.01
CA ILE A 242 0.47 10.29 7.93
C ILE A 242 -0.62 9.55 7.14
N ALA A 243 -0.28 8.97 5.98
CA ALA A 243 -1.22 8.24 5.15
C ALA A 243 -1.82 7.04 5.90
N ILE A 244 -1.00 6.23 6.57
CA ILE A 244 -1.45 5.10 7.40
C ILE A 244 -2.37 5.58 8.52
N SER A 245 -2.01 6.68 9.19
CA SER A 245 -2.81 7.21 10.30
C SER A 245 -4.19 7.67 9.81
N LEU A 246 -4.25 8.41 8.70
CA LEU A 246 -5.49 8.86 8.07
C LEU A 246 -6.32 7.68 7.56
N GLN A 247 -5.67 6.66 6.98
CA GLN A 247 -6.32 5.44 6.53
C GLN A 247 -6.94 4.69 7.72
N ALA A 248 -6.20 4.48 8.81
CA ALA A 248 -6.71 3.83 10.01
C ALA A 248 -7.92 4.57 10.60
N LEU A 249 -7.84 5.90 10.70
CA LEU A 249 -8.95 6.75 11.18
C LEU A 249 -10.21 6.62 10.32
N PHE A 250 -10.07 6.64 9.00
CA PHE A 250 -11.22 6.63 8.10
C PHE A 250 -11.87 5.24 7.94
N PHE A 251 -11.07 4.17 7.98
CA PHE A 251 -11.58 2.81 7.76
C PHE A 251 -12.25 2.16 8.97
N ILE A 252 -12.08 2.71 10.17
CA ILE A 252 -12.91 2.34 11.33
C ILE A 252 -14.41 2.58 11.02
N ASP A 253 -14.71 3.55 10.15
CA ASP A 253 -16.09 3.96 9.86
C ASP A 253 -16.71 3.32 8.61
N PHE A 254 -15.95 2.65 7.72
CA PHE A 254 -16.47 2.21 6.42
C PHE A 254 -16.04 0.80 5.93
N LYS A 255 -16.97 0.21 5.16
CA LYS A 255 -16.94 -1.01 4.33
C LYS A 255 -15.64 -1.83 4.32
N THR A 256 -15.73 -3.09 4.75
CA THR A 256 -14.67 -4.11 4.62
C THR A 256 -15.25 -5.32 3.90
N ARG A 257 -14.92 -5.48 2.61
CA ARG A 257 -15.15 -6.75 1.91
C ARG A 257 -14.13 -7.75 2.47
N ARG A 258 -14.59 -8.92 2.94
CA ARG A 258 -13.69 -10.05 3.25
C ARG A 258 -12.93 -10.43 1.99
#